data_AF-A0A834A047-F1
#
_entry.id   AF-A0A834A047-F1
#
_cell.length_a   1.000
_cell.length_b   1.000
_cell.length_c   1.000
_cell.angle_alpha   90.00
_cell.angle_beta   90.00
_cell.angle_gamma   90.00
#
_symmetry.space_group_name_H-M   'P 1'
#
loop_
_entity.id
_entity.type
_entity.pdbx_description
1 polymer ?
#
loop_
_entity_poly.entity_id
_entity_poly.type
_entity_poly.pdbx_seq_one_letter_code
_entity_poly.pdbx_strand_id
1 'polypeptide(L)'
;MNELMGKKFSPQDPDDDMFFQSAMRVCSSLKDLELAYQVHGLLNTGDNWKFIGPSHRRNFYYSKFFSLLCLMEQIDVTLKWYKDLIPSVFFPHSQALIDLLRALDVANRLEVIPQIWKDSKEYGHTFRSNLKEEILMLMARDQHPPELQVAFADCAADIKSTYESQDARQTAPDWPTGSLNCIAVLFLRAGRAQEAWKMLGLFKKHNKIPRNELLNEFMDNAKASNSPAQAIEIVRLASAFSLPVCEGLAQRVMTDFAISQEQKEALGHLTASASDSDSDSSSDSDGDINEGK
;
A
#
# COMPACT_ATOMS: atom_id res chain seq x y z
N MET A 1 24.90 30.66 6.37
CA MET A 1 23.51 31.19 6.31
C MET A 1 23.32 32.50 7.07
N ASN A 2 23.84 32.62 8.30
CA ASN A 2 23.66 33.82 9.14
C ASN A 2 23.99 35.16 8.43
N GLU A 3 25.03 35.20 7.60
CA GLU A 3 25.41 36.41 6.86
C GLU A 3 24.48 36.76 5.68
N LEU A 4 23.66 35.82 5.22
CA LEU A 4 22.77 35.98 4.06
C LEU A 4 21.33 36.31 4.45
N MET A 5 20.92 35.96 5.67
CA MET A 5 19.53 36.12 6.13
C MET A 5 19.04 37.56 6.01
N GLY A 6 17.82 37.72 5.48
CA GLY A 6 17.18 39.04 5.31
C GLY A 6 17.75 39.90 4.17
N LYS A 7 18.78 39.43 3.44
CA LYS A 7 19.33 40.16 2.30
C LYS A 7 18.55 39.89 1.03
N LYS A 8 18.48 40.92 0.17
CA LYS A 8 17.95 40.84 -1.20
C LYS A 8 19.13 40.78 -2.16
N PHE A 9 19.03 39.96 -3.20
CA PHE A 9 20.08 39.81 -4.20
C PHE A 9 19.61 40.28 -5.57
N SER A 10 20.57 40.72 -6.38
CA SER A 10 20.42 41.00 -7.81
C SER A 10 21.28 40.00 -8.58
N PRO A 11 20.86 39.56 -9.78
CA PRO A 11 21.66 38.63 -10.58
C PRO A 11 23.03 39.23 -10.88
N GLN A 12 24.09 38.44 -10.66
CA GLN A 12 25.50 38.79 -10.93
C GLN A 12 26.16 37.72 -11.81
N ASP A 13 25.79 36.45 -11.64
CA ASP A 13 26.32 35.31 -12.37
C ASP A 13 25.19 34.51 -13.05
N PRO A 14 25.41 33.99 -14.28
CA PRO A 14 24.43 33.11 -14.94
C PRO A 14 24.03 31.88 -14.13
N ASP A 15 24.90 31.39 -13.24
CA ASP A 15 24.69 30.21 -12.39
C ASP A 15 24.10 30.56 -11.01
N ASP A 16 23.74 31.82 -10.74
CA ASP A 16 23.11 32.22 -9.46
C ASP A 16 21.84 31.42 -9.15
N ASP A 17 21.15 30.93 -10.19
CA ASP A 17 19.94 30.13 -10.08
C ASP A 17 20.19 28.65 -9.69
N MET A 18 21.45 28.25 -9.49
CA MET A 18 21.85 26.94 -8.95
C MET A 18 21.95 26.92 -7.42
N PHE A 19 22.02 28.09 -6.79
CA PHE A 19 22.27 28.21 -5.35
C PHE A 19 21.20 27.50 -4.52
N PHE A 20 19.91 27.85 -4.72
CA PHE A 20 18.83 27.33 -3.89
C PHE A 20 18.64 25.81 -4.05
N GLN A 21 18.77 25.30 -5.27
CA GLN A 21 18.71 23.86 -5.54
C GLN A 21 19.81 23.10 -4.78
N SER A 22 21.04 23.63 -4.83
CA SER A 22 22.20 23.02 -4.19
C SER A 22 22.12 23.11 -2.68
N ALA A 23 21.75 24.27 -2.14
CA ALA A 23 21.55 24.48 -0.70
C ALA A 23 20.50 23.52 -0.14
N MET A 24 19.34 23.39 -0.80
CA MET A 24 18.29 22.48 -0.33
C MET A 24 18.70 21.00 -0.43
N ARG A 25 19.51 20.62 -1.44
CA ARG A 25 20.11 19.28 -1.53
C ARG A 25 21.00 18.98 -0.32
N VAL A 26 21.82 19.95 0.09
CA VAL A 26 22.68 19.82 1.28
C VAL A 26 21.83 19.70 2.54
N CYS A 27 20.82 20.56 2.73
CA CYS A 27 19.91 20.47 3.89
C CYS A 27 19.24 19.10 3.98
N SER A 28 18.73 18.59 2.85
CA SER A 28 18.11 17.26 2.78
C SER A 28 19.10 16.13 3.09
N SER A 29 20.36 16.25 2.67
CA SER A 29 21.40 15.24 2.92
C SER A 29 21.84 15.23 4.39
N LEU A 30 21.95 16.42 5.00
CA LEU A 30 22.26 16.60 6.41
C LEU A 30 21.08 16.29 7.32
N LYS A 31 19.86 16.20 6.77
CA LYS A 31 18.61 16.14 7.53
C LYS A 31 18.54 17.29 8.53
N ASP A 32 18.77 18.51 8.06
CA ASP A 32 18.75 19.73 8.87
C ASP A 32 17.55 20.60 8.46
N LEU A 33 16.47 20.48 9.21
CA LEU A 33 15.22 21.19 8.95
C LEU A 33 15.32 22.69 9.28
N GLU A 34 16.06 23.05 10.33
CA GLU A 34 16.26 24.45 10.70
C GLU A 34 17.01 25.20 9.59
N LEU A 35 18.06 24.59 9.05
CA LEU A 35 18.80 25.13 7.91
C LEU A 35 17.91 25.23 6.67
N ALA A 36 17.04 24.24 6.43
CA ALA A 36 16.10 24.28 5.32
C ALA A 36 15.11 25.45 5.44
N TYR A 37 14.59 25.73 6.65
CA TYR A 37 13.77 26.91 6.89
C TYR A 37 14.52 28.22 6.67
N GLN A 38 15.80 28.30 7.06
CA GLN A 38 16.62 29.47 6.77
C GLN A 38 16.79 29.69 5.26
N VAL A 39 17.08 28.64 4.50
CA VAL A 39 17.20 28.70 3.04
C VAL A 39 15.87 29.11 2.40
N HIS A 40 14.75 28.56 2.88
CA HIS A 40 13.43 28.92 2.36
C HIS A 40 13.01 30.36 2.74
N GLY A 41 13.35 30.82 3.95
CA GLY A 41 13.16 32.21 4.36
C GLY A 41 13.97 33.19 3.50
N LEU A 42 15.20 32.82 3.15
CA LEU A 42 16.04 33.60 2.23
C LEU A 42 15.41 33.69 0.83
N LEU A 43 14.88 32.58 0.31
CA LEU A 43 14.18 32.53 -0.97
C LEU A 43 12.97 33.48 -0.98
N ASN A 44 12.22 33.51 0.12
CA ASN A 44 11.01 34.35 0.26
C ASN A 44 11.32 35.81 0.62
N THR A 45 12.59 36.18 0.77
CA THR A 45 12.99 37.57 1.08
C THR A 45 13.01 38.42 -0.19
N GLY A 46 12.07 39.37 -0.30
CA GLY A 46 12.00 40.27 -1.45
C GLY A 46 11.77 39.52 -2.76
N ASP A 47 12.64 39.76 -3.74
CA ASP A 47 12.55 39.17 -5.08
C ASP A 47 13.46 37.96 -5.29
N ASN A 48 14.04 37.41 -4.20
CA ASN A 48 14.98 36.29 -4.29
C ASN A 48 14.37 35.02 -4.88
N TRP A 49 13.04 34.87 -4.85
CA TRP A 49 12.30 33.77 -5.46
C TRP A 49 12.60 33.62 -6.98
N LYS A 50 13.05 34.69 -7.65
CA LYS A 50 13.45 34.68 -9.06
C LYS A 50 14.68 33.80 -9.33
N PHE A 51 15.51 33.52 -8.31
CA PHE A 51 16.70 32.68 -8.40
C PHE A 51 16.42 31.18 -8.22
N ILE A 52 15.17 30.74 -8.11
CA ILE A 52 14.88 29.30 -8.04
C ILE A 52 15.12 28.58 -9.38
N GLY A 53 15.24 29.35 -10.46
CA GLY A 53 15.50 28.87 -11.81
C GLY A 53 14.25 28.24 -12.47
N PRO A 54 14.47 27.48 -13.56
CA PRO A 54 13.39 26.88 -14.34
C PRO A 54 12.59 25.81 -13.58
N SER A 55 11.43 25.43 -14.14
CA SER A 55 10.45 24.52 -13.53
C SER A 55 11.05 23.23 -12.95
N HIS A 56 12.01 22.59 -13.64
CA HIS A 56 12.63 21.37 -13.14
C HIS A 56 13.46 21.58 -11.86
N ARG A 57 14.11 22.74 -11.71
CA ARG A 57 14.87 23.09 -10.49
C ARG A 57 13.94 23.46 -9.36
N ARG A 58 12.89 24.22 -9.66
CA ARG A 58 11.81 24.52 -8.71
C ARG A 58 11.17 23.25 -8.16
N ASN A 59 10.81 22.30 -9.03
CA ASN A 59 10.24 21.03 -8.62
C ASN A 59 11.22 20.22 -7.75
N PHE A 60 12.51 20.18 -8.11
CA PHE A 60 13.53 19.52 -7.28
C PHE A 60 13.65 20.16 -5.90
N TYR A 61 13.74 21.49 -5.84
CA TYR A 61 13.85 22.25 -4.60
C TYR A 61 12.69 21.93 -3.66
N TYR A 62 11.45 22.11 -4.12
CA TYR A 62 10.26 21.88 -3.30
C TYR A 62 10.04 20.41 -2.97
N SER A 63 10.42 19.48 -3.86
CA SER A 63 10.37 18.04 -3.54
C SER A 63 11.31 17.71 -2.37
N LYS A 64 12.55 18.23 -2.39
CA LYS A 64 13.51 17.99 -1.30
C LYS A 64 13.11 18.67 0.00
N PHE A 65 12.62 19.90 -0.08
CA PHE A 65 12.11 20.62 1.09
C PHE A 65 10.92 19.88 1.71
N PHE A 66 9.94 19.48 0.91
CA PHE A 66 8.75 18.80 1.38
C PHE A 66 9.04 17.39 1.94
N SER A 67 9.92 16.61 1.31
CA SER A 67 10.37 15.33 1.86
C SER A 67 11.04 15.51 3.24
N LEU A 68 11.79 16.59 3.44
CA LEU A 68 12.42 16.89 4.73
C LEU A 68 11.39 17.27 5.80
N LEU A 69 10.37 18.05 5.43
CA LEU A 69 9.22 18.36 6.30
C LEU A 69 8.51 17.07 6.74
N CYS A 70 8.20 16.18 5.78
CA CYS A 70 7.56 14.90 6.10
C CYS A 70 8.41 14.04 7.07
N LEU A 71 9.74 14.12 6.99
CA LEU A 71 10.63 13.31 7.81
C LEU A 71 10.82 13.86 9.23
N MET A 72 10.81 15.18 9.41
CA MET A 72 11.34 15.81 10.63
C MET A 72 10.39 16.77 11.33
N GLU A 73 9.36 17.26 10.63
CA GLU A 73 8.45 18.26 11.16
C GLU A 73 7.22 17.63 11.81
N GLN A 74 6.55 18.36 12.70
CA GLN A 74 5.27 17.95 13.25
C GLN A 74 4.21 17.81 12.15
N ILE A 75 3.40 16.74 12.21
CA ILE A 75 2.45 16.41 11.15
C ILE A 75 1.46 17.55 10.85
N ASP A 76 1.00 18.28 11.87
CA ASP A 76 0.06 19.40 11.68
C ASP A 76 0.69 20.57 10.94
N VAL A 77 2.01 20.77 11.07
CA VAL A 77 2.76 21.78 10.32
C VAL A 77 3.03 21.29 8.90
N THR A 78 3.40 20.02 8.73
CA THR A 78 3.56 19.39 7.41
C THR A 78 2.29 19.45 6.58
N LEU A 79 1.11 19.23 7.19
CA LEU A 79 -0.19 19.31 6.51
C LEU A 79 -0.56 20.75 6.13
N LYS A 80 -0.10 21.77 6.85
CA LYS A 80 -0.24 23.17 6.44
C LYS A 80 0.62 23.44 5.20
N TRP A 81 1.89 23.05 5.25
CA TRP A 81 2.78 23.15 4.09
C TRP A 81 2.25 22.41 2.86
N TYR A 82 1.66 21.23 3.04
CA TYR A 82 1.04 20.48 1.95
C TYR A 82 -0.05 21.32 1.25
N LYS A 83 -0.96 21.92 2.01
CA LYS A 83 -2.04 22.77 1.46
C LYS A 83 -1.53 24.04 0.80
N ASP A 84 -0.46 24.63 1.33
CA ASP A 84 0.08 25.90 0.84
C ASP A 84 0.94 25.72 -0.42
N LEU A 85 1.66 24.59 -0.53
CA LEU A 85 2.59 24.32 -1.63
C LEU A 85 1.95 23.54 -2.79
N ILE A 86 0.98 22.67 -2.52
CA ILE A 86 0.42 21.74 -3.50
C ILE A 86 -1.06 22.07 -3.75
N PRO A 87 -1.51 22.23 -5.01
CA PRO A 87 -0.76 22.17 -6.27
C PRO A 87 -0.18 23.53 -6.73
N SER A 88 -0.30 24.58 -5.92
CA SER A 88 -0.05 25.98 -6.29
C SER A 88 1.42 26.28 -6.67
N VAL A 89 2.37 25.74 -5.91
CA VAL A 89 3.81 26.02 -6.05
C VAL A 89 4.49 24.94 -6.89
N PHE A 90 4.14 23.67 -6.65
CA PHE A 90 4.62 22.54 -7.43
C PHE A 90 3.64 21.38 -7.43
N PHE A 91 3.79 20.49 -8.42
CA PHE A 91 3.09 19.21 -8.45
C PHE A 91 3.95 18.13 -7.79
N PRO A 92 3.44 17.40 -6.80
CA PRO A 92 4.21 16.41 -6.09
C PRO A 92 4.52 15.21 -6.98
N HIS A 93 5.73 14.66 -6.88
CA HIS A 93 6.03 13.33 -7.40
C HIS A 93 5.43 12.25 -6.48
N SER A 94 5.27 11.02 -6.98
CA SER A 94 4.73 9.91 -6.18
C SER A 94 5.51 9.67 -4.87
N GLN A 95 6.82 9.92 -4.87
CA GLN A 95 7.66 9.76 -3.69
C GLN A 95 7.31 10.78 -2.59
N ALA A 96 6.99 12.03 -2.95
CA ALA A 96 6.59 13.04 -1.96
C ALA A 96 5.27 12.67 -1.27
N LEU A 97 4.34 12.05 -2.00
CA LEU A 97 3.10 11.52 -1.43
C LEU A 97 3.37 10.32 -0.51
N ILE A 98 4.29 9.42 -0.90
CA ILE A 98 4.72 8.30 -0.04
C ILE A 98 5.38 8.80 1.25
N ASP A 99 6.24 9.82 1.16
CA ASP A 99 6.88 10.43 2.32
C ASP A 99 5.83 11.03 3.28
N LEU A 100 4.80 11.69 2.74
CA LEU A 100 3.66 12.20 3.51
C LEU A 100 2.84 11.09 4.17
N LEU A 101 2.56 10.00 3.43
CA LEU A 101 1.83 8.85 3.97
C LEU A 101 2.57 8.21 5.15
N ARG A 102 3.90 8.11 5.08
CA ARG A 102 4.73 7.61 6.19
C ARG A 102 4.73 8.57 7.38
N ALA A 103 4.74 9.87 7.13
CA ALA A 103 4.62 10.86 8.20
C ALA A 103 3.27 10.78 8.92
N LEU A 104 2.18 10.58 8.17
CA LEU A 104 0.83 10.37 8.71
C LEU A 104 0.76 9.10 9.55
N ASP A 105 1.43 8.04 9.10
CA ASP A 105 1.50 6.77 9.80
C ASP A 105 2.19 6.90 11.17
N VAL A 106 3.39 7.49 11.19
CA VAL A 106 4.15 7.73 12.42
C VAL A 106 3.36 8.59 13.40
N ALA A 107 2.58 9.54 12.90
CA ALA A 107 1.74 10.41 13.72
C ALA A 107 0.35 9.82 14.07
N ASN A 108 0.02 8.62 13.59
CA ASN A 108 -1.28 7.99 13.73
C ASN A 108 -2.46 8.88 13.27
N ARG A 109 -2.27 9.62 12.17
CA ARG A 109 -3.27 10.53 11.57
C ARG A 109 -3.84 9.97 10.27
N LEU A 110 -4.28 8.71 10.32
CA LEU A 110 -4.70 7.95 9.14
C LEU A 110 -6.03 8.44 8.54
N GLU A 111 -6.80 9.26 9.25
CA GLU A 111 -8.07 9.83 8.77
C GLU A 111 -7.92 10.75 7.55
N VAL A 112 -6.70 11.21 7.27
CA VAL A 112 -6.39 12.09 6.14
C VAL A 112 -6.13 11.30 4.84
N ILE A 113 -5.85 9.99 4.93
CA ILE A 113 -5.47 9.16 3.77
C ILE A 113 -6.47 9.22 2.61
N PRO A 114 -7.81 9.15 2.82
CA PRO A 114 -8.77 9.23 1.73
C PRO A 114 -8.69 10.55 0.96
N GLN A 115 -8.32 11.65 1.61
CA GLN A 115 -8.10 12.93 0.94
C GLN A 115 -6.80 12.92 0.13
N ILE A 116 -5.71 12.38 0.70
CA ILE A 116 -4.43 12.24 -0.02
C ILE A 116 -4.60 11.40 -1.29
N TRP A 117 -5.40 10.34 -1.23
CA TRP A 117 -5.72 9.54 -2.42
C TRP A 117 -6.46 10.36 -3.49
N LYS A 118 -7.49 11.13 -3.12
CA LYS A 118 -8.22 12.01 -4.05
C LYS A 118 -7.27 12.99 -4.74
N ASP A 119 -6.47 13.69 -3.95
CA ASP A 119 -5.48 14.66 -4.44
C ASP A 119 -4.48 13.95 -5.38
N SER A 120 -4.01 12.76 -5.02
CA SER A 120 -3.08 12.00 -5.86
C SER A 120 -3.65 11.67 -7.24
N LYS A 121 -4.96 11.38 -7.34
CA LYS A 121 -5.64 11.17 -8.62
C LYS A 121 -5.69 12.46 -9.43
N GLU A 122 -6.05 13.58 -8.79
CA GLU A 122 -6.08 14.89 -9.43
C GLU A 122 -4.71 15.30 -9.98
N TYR A 123 -3.63 14.91 -9.30
CA TYR A 123 -2.25 15.20 -9.72
C TYR A 123 -1.68 14.16 -10.69
N GLY A 124 -2.48 13.21 -11.18
CA GLY A 124 -2.07 12.25 -12.21
C GLY A 124 -1.35 10.99 -11.71
N HIS A 125 -1.48 10.64 -10.42
CA HIS A 125 -0.88 9.44 -9.83
C HIS A 125 -1.79 8.21 -9.78
N THR A 126 -2.96 8.28 -10.42
CA THR A 126 -3.98 7.20 -10.45
C THR A 126 -3.44 5.80 -10.73
N PHE A 127 -2.40 5.71 -11.57
CA PHE A 127 -1.85 4.44 -12.05
C PHE A 127 -0.50 4.05 -11.43
N ARG A 128 -0.04 4.76 -10.39
CA ARG A 128 1.25 4.48 -9.72
C ARG A 128 1.10 3.34 -8.71
N SER A 129 1.57 2.12 -9.05
CA SER A 129 1.38 0.92 -8.20
C SER A 129 1.93 1.11 -6.78
N ASN A 130 3.18 1.58 -6.65
CA ASN A 130 3.82 1.76 -5.35
C ASN A 130 3.01 2.69 -4.41
N LEU A 131 2.36 3.72 -4.95
CA LEU A 131 1.53 4.63 -4.17
C LEU A 131 0.23 3.95 -3.75
N LYS A 132 -0.43 3.22 -4.67
CA LYS A 132 -1.66 2.46 -4.37
C LYS A 132 -1.41 1.41 -3.28
N GLU A 133 -0.30 0.68 -3.39
CA GLU A 133 0.09 -0.34 -2.42
C GLU A 133 0.35 0.26 -1.04
N GLU A 134 1.11 1.36 -0.94
CA GLU A 134 1.36 2.02 0.35
C GLU A 134 0.05 2.48 1.01
N ILE A 135 -0.84 3.13 0.24
CA ILE A 135 -2.14 3.60 0.73
C ILE A 135 -2.98 2.43 1.27
N LEU A 136 -3.08 1.35 0.49
CA LEU A 136 -3.87 0.17 0.88
C LEU A 136 -3.30 -0.50 2.12
N MET A 137 -1.97 -0.66 2.21
CA MET A 137 -1.31 -1.26 3.37
C MET A 137 -1.54 -0.46 4.64
N LEU A 138 -1.46 0.86 4.58
CA LEU A 138 -1.69 1.72 5.75
C LEU A 138 -3.13 1.64 6.25
N MET A 139 -4.11 1.68 5.35
CA MET A 139 -5.53 1.58 5.74
C MET A 139 -5.88 0.19 6.30
N ALA A 140 -5.25 -0.88 5.79
CA ALA A 140 -5.58 -2.26 6.14
C ALA A 140 -4.80 -2.80 7.35
N ARG A 141 -3.77 -2.09 7.83
CA ARG A 141 -2.88 -2.59 8.89
C ARG A 141 -3.64 -2.86 10.18
N ASP A 142 -4.44 -1.89 10.63
CA ASP A 142 -5.10 -1.92 11.92
C ASP A 142 -6.63 -1.86 11.79
N GLN A 143 -7.34 -2.18 12.87
CA GLN A 143 -8.77 -1.92 12.94
C GLN A 143 -9.02 -0.49 13.44
N HIS A 144 -9.90 0.22 12.74
CA HIS A 144 -10.27 1.61 13.01
C HIS A 144 -11.75 1.73 13.43
N PRO A 145 -12.15 2.89 13.98
CA PRO A 145 -13.56 3.17 14.26
C PRO A 145 -14.46 2.99 13.02
N PRO A 146 -15.74 2.62 13.18
CA PRO A 146 -16.62 2.27 12.07
C PRO A 146 -16.70 3.33 10.96
N GLU A 147 -16.75 4.61 11.33
CA GLU A 147 -16.80 5.73 10.37
C GLU A 147 -15.56 5.76 9.46
N LEU A 148 -14.38 5.53 10.04
CA LEU A 148 -13.13 5.52 9.29
C LEU A 148 -12.98 4.25 8.44
N GLN A 149 -13.46 3.09 8.93
CA GLN A 149 -13.49 1.85 8.13
C GLN A 149 -14.33 2.02 6.87
N VAL A 150 -15.48 2.69 6.96
CA VAL A 150 -16.34 2.98 5.80
C VAL A 150 -15.59 3.87 4.80
N ALA A 151 -14.94 4.93 5.27
CA ALA A 151 -14.16 5.82 4.41
C ALA A 151 -12.98 5.10 3.73
N PHE A 152 -12.31 4.18 4.44
CA PHE A 152 -11.25 3.35 3.87
C PHE A 152 -11.76 2.34 2.86
N ALA A 153 -12.94 1.75 3.08
CA ALA A 153 -13.57 0.88 2.10
C ALA A 153 -13.99 1.64 0.83
N ASP A 154 -14.49 2.88 0.95
CA ASP A 154 -14.76 3.73 -0.21
C ASP A 154 -13.47 4.04 -1.00
N CYS A 155 -12.40 4.38 -0.28
CA CYS A 155 -11.09 4.58 -0.88
C CYS A 155 -10.58 3.31 -1.59
N ALA A 156 -10.73 2.14 -0.95
CA ALA A 156 -10.33 0.85 -1.51
C ALA A 156 -11.15 0.46 -2.75
N ALA A 157 -12.46 0.76 -2.77
CA ALA A 157 -13.32 0.55 -3.94
C ALA A 157 -12.88 1.40 -5.13
N ASP A 158 -12.54 2.66 -4.87
CA ASP A 158 -12.02 3.55 -5.91
C ASP A 158 -10.66 3.06 -6.43
N ILE A 159 -9.73 2.67 -5.56
CA ILE A 159 -8.44 2.07 -5.94
C ILE A 159 -8.64 0.78 -6.76
N LYS A 160 -9.54 -0.11 -6.33
CA LYS A 160 -9.92 -1.34 -7.05
C LYS A 160 -10.38 -1.03 -8.47
N SER A 161 -11.21 -0.01 -8.65
CA SER A 161 -11.69 0.40 -9.98
C SER A 161 -10.54 0.83 -10.91
N THR A 162 -9.47 1.43 -10.36
CA THR A 162 -8.29 1.78 -11.16
C THR A 162 -7.58 0.53 -11.68
N TYR A 163 -7.46 -0.52 -10.87
CA TYR A 163 -6.87 -1.79 -11.30
C TYR A 163 -7.75 -2.50 -12.34
N GLU A 164 -9.08 -2.51 -12.16
CA GLU A 164 -10.03 -3.07 -13.15
C GLU A 164 -9.94 -2.32 -14.49
N SER A 165 -9.80 -0.99 -14.45
CA SER A 165 -9.63 -0.19 -15.66
C SER A 165 -8.31 -0.45 -16.38
N GLN A 166 -7.25 -0.82 -15.66
CA GLN A 166 -5.95 -1.20 -16.22
C GLN A 166 -6.00 -2.62 -16.79
N ASP A 167 -6.63 -3.56 -16.08
CA ASP A 167 -6.88 -4.95 -16.51
C ASP A 167 -7.54 -4.97 -17.90
N ALA A 168 -8.58 -4.15 -18.10
CA ALA A 168 -9.27 -4.03 -19.39
C ALA A 168 -8.39 -3.48 -20.55
N ARG A 169 -7.27 -2.82 -20.25
CA ARG A 169 -6.38 -2.18 -21.24
C ARG A 169 -5.11 -2.99 -21.51
N GLN A 170 -4.76 -3.95 -20.67
CA GLN A 170 -3.50 -4.66 -20.72
C GLN A 170 -3.70 -6.13 -21.09
N THR A 171 -2.74 -6.70 -21.82
CA THR A 171 -2.75 -8.13 -22.19
C THR A 171 -2.44 -9.05 -21.02
N ALA A 172 -1.73 -8.56 -20.00
CA ALA A 172 -1.42 -9.28 -18.77
C ALA A 172 -1.75 -8.39 -17.56
N PRO A 173 -2.87 -8.64 -16.88
CA PRO A 173 -3.28 -7.85 -15.73
C PRO A 173 -2.41 -8.17 -14.53
N ASP A 174 -1.70 -7.16 -14.02
CA ASP A 174 -0.88 -7.32 -12.81
C ASP A 174 -1.60 -6.72 -11.60
N TRP A 175 -2.32 -7.59 -10.88
CA TRP A 175 -2.84 -7.28 -9.55
C TRP A 175 -1.80 -7.73 -8.50
N PRO A 176 -1.20 -6.81 -7.74
CA PRO A 176 -0.33 -7.21 -6.65
C PRO A 176 -1.12 -8.01 -5.60
N THR A 177 -0.55 -9.12 -5.15
CA THR A 177 -1.15 -9.96 -4.10
C THR A 177 -1.43 -9.14 -2.83
N GLY A 178 -0.53 -8.22 -2.48
CA GLY A 178 -0.70 -7.31 -1.35
C GLY A 178 -1.97 -6.45 -1.49
N SER A 179 -2.17 -5.84 -2.66
CA SER A 179 -3.35 -5.01 -2.94
C SER A 179 -4.66 -5.81 -2.88
N LEU A 180 -4.69 -7.02 -3.45
CA LEU A 180 -5.88 -7.89 -3.38
C LEU A 180 -6.24 -8.22 -1.93
N ASN A 181 -5.24 -8.58 -1.11
CA ASN A 181 -5.45 -8.88 0.31
C ASN A 181 -5.98 -7.65 1.06
N CYS A 182 -5.34 -6.49 0.90
CA CYS A 182 -5.74 -5.27 1.60
C CYS A 182 -7.16 -4.83 1.23
N ILE A 183 -7.51 -4.83 -0.07
CA ILE A 183 -8.86 -4.45 -0.53
C ILE A 183 -9.92 -5.40 0.07
N ALA A 184 -9.67 -6.70 0.06
CA ALA A 184 -10.60 -7.69 0.62
C ALA A 184 -10.82 -7.49 2.13
N VAL A 185 -9.75 -7.28 2.90
CA VAL A 185 -9.82 -6.96 4.34
C VAL A 185 -10.62 -5.69 4.59
N LEU A 186 -10.33 -4.62 3.85
CA LEU A 186 -10.99 -3.32 4.03
C LEU A 186 -12.50 -3.40 3.79
N PHE A 187 -12.94 -4.12 2.76
CA PHE A 187 -14.36 -4.36 2.54
C PHE A 187 -15.00 -5.15 3.66
N LEU A 188 -14.31 -6.18 4.17
CA LEU A 188 -14.83 -7.02 5.22
C LEU A 188 -15.02 -6.23 6.53
N ARG A 189 -14.01 -5.46 6.93
CA ARG A 189 -14.02 -4.63 8.15
C ARG A 189 -15.04 -3.49 8.10
N ALA A 190 -15.36 -2.99 6.91
CA ALA A 190 -16.42 -1.99 6.73
C ALA A 190 -17.84 -2.60 6.60
N GLY A 191 -17.98 -3.93 6.75
CA GLY A 191 -19.27 -4.62 6.64
C GLY A 191 -19.75 -4.85 5.20
N ARG A 192 -18.93 -4.55 4.18
CA ARG A 192 -19.22 -4.81 2.75
C ARG A 192 -18.89 -6.25 2.37
N ALA A 193 -19.45 -7.21 3.12
CA ALA A 193 -19.12 -8.63 3.00
C ALA A 193 -19.28 -9.14 1.55
N GLN A 194 -20.38 -8.79 0.88
CA GLN A 194 -20.63 -9.22 -0.50
C GLN A 194 -19.52 -8.81 -1.49
N GLU A 195 -18.94 -7.61 -1.32
CA GLU A 195 -17.83 -7.15 -2.16
C GLU A 195 -16.53 -7.87 -1.78
N ALA A 196 -16.29 -8.09 -0.49
CA ALA A 196 -15.15 -8.86 -0.01
C ALA A 196 -15.15 -10.29 -0.57
N TRP A 197 -16.29 -10.99 -0.55
CA TRP A 197 -16.43 -12.34 -1.11
C TRP A 197 -16.14 -12.38 -2.62
N LYS A 198 -16.54 -11.35 -3.38
CA LYS A 198 -16.18 -11.23 -4.80
C LYS A 198 -14.66 -11.09 -5.00
N MET A 199 -13.95 -10.43 -4.07
CA MET A 199 -12.49 -10.31 -4.14
C MET A 199 -11.78 -11.66 -4.03
N LEU A 200 -12.33 -12.63 -3.27
CA LEU A 200 -11.74 -13.98 -3.18
C LEU A 200 -11.70 -14.70 -4.54
N GLY A 201 -12.67 -14.45 -5.42
CA GLY A 201 -12.66 -14.97 -6.78
C GLY A 201 -11.47 -14.48 -7.61
N LEU A 202 -10.96 -13.27 -7.34
CA LEU A 202 -9.82 -12.70 -8.05
C LEU A 202 -8.49 -13.40 -7.72
N PHE A 203 -8.35 -13.95 -6.51
CA PHE A 203 -7.16 -14.73 -6.14
C PHE A 203 -6.99 -15.95 -7.05
N LYS A 204 -8.08 -16.69 -7.30
CA LYS A 204 -8.09 -17.80 -8.26
C LYS A 204 -7.85 -17.31 -9.69
N LYS A 205 -8.55 -16.26 -10.13
CA LYS A 205 -8.43 -15.71 -11.50
C LYS A 205 -6.99 -15.31 -11.83
N HIS A 206 -6.28 -14.70 -10.89
CA HIS A 206 -4.92 -14.18 -11.10
C HIS A 206 -3.82 -15.09 -10.52
N ASN A 207 -4.16 -16.30 -10.08
CA ASN A 207 -3.24 -17.25 -9.43
C ASN A 207 -2.41 -16.60 -8.30
N LYS A 208 -3.07 -15.82 -7.44
CA LYS A 208 -2.45 -15.14 -6.30
C LYS A 208 -2.82 -15.86 -5.01
N ILE A 209 -1.86 -15.96 -4.10
CA ILE A 209 -2.05 -16.66 -2.82
C ILE A 209 -2.63 -15.69 -1.77
N PRO A 210 -3.80 -15.97 -1.18
CA PRO A 210 -4.34 -15.17 -0.09
C PRO A 210 -3.50 -15.34 1.19
N ARG A 211 -3.47 -14.30 2.02
CA ARG A 211 -2.80 -14.35 3.32
C ARG A 211 -3.63 -15.11 4.35
N ASN A 212 -2.95 -15.75 5.30
CA ASN A 212 -3.60 -16.53 6.35
C ASN A 212 -4.52 -15.66 7.23
N GLU A 213 -4.10 -14.41 7.51
CA GLU A 213 -4.90 -13.47 8.29
C GLU A 213 -6.22 -13.15 7.58
N LEU A 214 -6.18 -12.97 6.26
CA LEU A 214 -7.39 -12.72 5.44
C LEU A 214 -8.38 -13.88 5.55
N LEU A 215 -7.90 -15.12 5.40
CA LEU A 215 -8.75 -16.31 5.47
C LEU A 215 -9.41 -16.44 6.85
N ASN A 216 -8.67 -16.13 7.92
CA ASN A 216 -9.21 -16.12 9.28
C ASN A 216 -10.29 -15.04 9.48
N GLU A 217 -10.08 -13.81 8.99
CA GLU A 217 -11.10 -12.76 9.09
C GLU A 217 -12.39 -13.15 8.32
N PHE A 218 -12.25 -13.79 7.14
CA PHE A 218 -13.41 -14.32 6.41
C PHE A 218 -14.13 -15.45 7.17
N MET A 219 -13.39 -16.31 7.90
CA MET A 219 -14.00 -17.33 8.76
C MET A 219 -14.81 -16.70 9.89
N ASP A 220 -14.29 -15.64 10.51
CA ASP A 220 -15.01 -14.89 11.55
C ASP A 220 -16.27 -14.24 10.97
N ASN A 221 -16.20 -13.70 9.76
CA ASN A 221 -17.37 -13.17 9.06
C ASN A 221 -18.41 -14.25 8.74
N ALA A 222 -17.99 -15.41 8.26
CA ALA A 222 -18.88 -16.55 7.99
C ALA A 222 -19.55 -17.05 9.27
N LYS A 223 -18.83 -17.02 10.40
CA LYS A 223 -19.36 -17.38 11.72
C LYS A 223 -20.41 -16.39 12.18
N ALA A 224 -20.15 -15.09 12.02
CA ALA A 224 -21.10 -14.03 12.35
C ALA A 224 -22.38 -14.09 11.48
N SER A 225 -22.27 -14.52 10.22
CA SER A 225 -23.43 -14.74 9.33
C SER A 225 -24.09 -16.11 9.49
N ASN A 226 -23.52 -16.99 10.33
CA ASN A 226 -23.92 -18.38 10.52
C ASN A 226 -24.09 -19.14 9.19
N SER A 227 -23.12 -18.99 8.28
CA SER A 227 -23.15 -19.56 6.94
C SER A 227 -22.08 -20.65 6.75
N PRO A 228 -22.42 -21.94 6.92
CA PRO A 228 -21.49 -23.04 6.70
C PRO A 228 -20.97 -23.10 5.27
N ALA A 229 -21.79 -22.72 4.29
CA ALA A 229 -21.39 -22.71 2.87
C ALA A 229 -20.22 -21.76 2.60
N GLN A 230 -20.26 -20.56 3.18
CA GLN A 230 -19.17 -19.58 3.12
C GLN A 230 -17.90 -20.10 3.81
N ALA A 231 -18.06 -20.74 4.97
CA ALA A 231 -16.94 -21.32 5.71
C ALA A 231 -16.24 -22.44 4.91
N ILE A 232 -17.02 -23.33 4.26
CA ILE A 232 -16.49 -24.39 3.39
C ILE A 232 -15.80 -23.80 2.15
N GLU A 233 -16.31 -22.70 1.59
CA GLU A 233 -15.66 -22.03 0.45
C GLU A 233 -14.26 -21.52 0.79
N ILE A 234 -14.04 -21.02 2.00
CA ILE A 234 -12.71 -20.61 2.49
C ILE A 234 -11.76 -21.81 2.55
N VAL A 235 -12.21 -22.94 3.10
CA VAL A 235 -11.40 -24.18 3.14
C VAL A 235 -11.08 -24.67 1.73
N ARG A 236 -12.06 -24.64 0.81
CA ARG A 236 -11.85 -24.99 -0.59
C ARG A 236 -10.85 -24.06 -1.28
N LEU A 237 -10.88 -22.76 -0.98
CA LEU A 237 -9.90 -21.81 -1.49
C LEU A 237 -8.50 -22.14 -0.96
N ALA A 238 -8.35 -22.41 0.34
CA ALA A 238 -7.07 -22.78 0.94
C ALA A 238 -6.51 -24.09 0.39
N SER A 239 -7.36 -25.11 0.23
CA SER A 239 -7.03 -26.42 -0.37
C SER A 239 -6.57 -26.27 -1.84
N ALA A 240 -7.23 -25.42 -2.62
CA ALA A 240 -6.86 -25.19 -4.03
C ALA A 240 -5.46 -24.58 -4.21
N PHE A 241 -4.92 -23.92 -3.19
CA PHE A 241 -3.55 -23.40 -3.17
C PHE A 241 -2.61 -24.24 -2.30
N SER A 242 -3.06 -25.40 -1.81
CA SER A 242 -2.31 -26.28 -0.91
C SER A 242 -1.74 -25.54 0.31
N LEU A 243 -2.54 -24.65 0.93
CA LEU A 243 -2.08 -23.85 2.06
C LEU A 243 -2.06 -24.69 3.35
N PRO A 244 -1.01 -24.58 4.18
CA PRO A 244 -0.90 -25.35 5.43
C PRO A 244 -2.00 -25.03 6.44
N VAL A 245 -2.61 -23.84 6.35
CA VAL A 245 -3.74 -23.45 7.22
C VAL A 245 -5.04 -24.19 6.88
N CYS A 246 -5.10 -24.92 5.75
CA CYS A 246 -6.30 -25.59 5.29
C CYS A 246 -6.87 -26.57 6.34
N GLU A 247 -6.01 -27.36 6.99
CA GLU A 247 -6.46 -28.32 8.00
C GLU A 247 -7.05 -27.62 9.23
N GLY A 248 -6.37 -26.60 9.76
CA GLY A 248 -6.86 -25.82 10.88
C GLY A 248 -8.18 -25.09 10.58
N LEU A 249 -8.33 -24.58 9.35
CA LEU A 249 -9.59 -23.98 8.89
C LEU A 249 -10.71 -25.03 8.82
N ALA A 250 -10.44 -26.23 8.28
CA ALA A 250 -11.41 -27.32 8.21
C ALA A 250 -11.89 -27.77 9.59
N GLN A 251 -10.97 -27.90 10.55
CA GLN A 251 -11.31 -28.21 11.94
C GLN A 251 -12.21 -27.13 12.54
N ARG A 252 -11.90 -25.84 12.31
CA ARG A 252 -12.76 -24.72 12.72
C ARG A 252 -14.17 -24.82 12.13
N VAL A 253 -14.30 -25.19 10.86
CA VAL A 253 -15.62 -25.39 10.24
C VAL A 253 -16.42 -26.46 10.98
N MET A 254 -15.78 -27.59 11.32
CA MET A 254 -16.45 -28.69 12.02
C MET A 254 -16.86 -28.34 13.46
N THR A 255 -16.12 -27.46 14.14
CA THR A 255 -16.42 -27.07 15.52
C THR A 255 -17.39 -25.89 15.62
N ASP A 256 -17.24 -24.89 14.74
CA ASP A 256 -17.96 -23.62 14.84
C ASP A 256 -19.32 -23.64 14.14
N PHE A 257 -19.58 -24.62 13.26
CA PHE A 257 -20.78 -24.67 12.42
C PHE A 257 -21.50 -26.01 12.48
N ALA A 258 -22.83 -25.97 12.42
CA ALA A 258 -23.63 -27.16 12.18
C ALA A 258 -23.57 -27.53 10.69
N ILE A 259 -22.75 -28.53 10.34
CA ILE A 259 -22.58 -29.02 8.97
C ILE A 259 -23.32 -30.34 8.74
N SER A 260 -23.78 -30.57 7.51
CA SER A 260 -24.39 -31.85 7.12
C SER A 260 -23.33 -32.94 6.95
N GLN A 261 -23.77 -34.20 6.93
CA GLN A 261 -22.89 -35.34 6.71
C GLN A 261 -22.17 -35.27 5.35
N GLU A 262 -22.87 -34.85 4.30
CA GLU A 262 -22.29 -34.65 2.96
C GLU A 262 -21.20 -33.56 2.96
N GLN A 263 -21.41 -32.47 3.71
CA GLN A 263 -20.43 -31.40 3.85
C GLN A 263 -19.19 -31.87 4.61
N LYS A 264 -19.38 -32.74 5.61
CA LYS A 264 -18.29 -33.35 6.37
C LYS A 264 -17.41 -34.26 5.51
N GLU A 265 -18.02 -35.07 4.66
CA GLU A 265 -17.31 -35.93 3.70
C GLU A 265 -16.53 -35.10 2.67
N ALA A 266 -17.15 -34.03 2.13
CA ALA A 266 -16.48 -33.12 1.22
C ALA A 266 -15.26 -32.42 1.86
N LEU A 267 -15.34 -32.03 3.13
CA LEU A 267 -14.21 -31.44 3.87
C LEU A 267 -13.07 -32.46 4.08
N GLY A 268 -13.40 -33.72 4.38
CA GLY A 268 -12.41 -34.79 4.55
C GLY A 268 -11.59 -35.06 3.28
N HIS A 269 -12.23 -35.01 2.11
CA HIS A 269 -11.53 -35.14 0.82
C HIS A 269 -10.58 -33.96 0.56
N LEU A 270 -10.98 -32.73 0.91
CA LEU A 270 -10.17 -31.52 0.69
C LEU A 270 -8.90 -31.50 1.55
N THR A 271 -8.93 -32.05 2.76
CA THR A 271 -7.76 -32.15 3.65
C THR A 271 -6.80 -33.28 3.27
N ALA A 272 -7.33 -34.40 2.75
CA ALA A 272 -6.49 -35.51 2.29
C ALA A 272 -5.63 -35.11 1.08
N SER A 273 -6.23 -34.45 0.07
CA SER A 273 -5.50 -34.00 -1.12
C SER A 273 -4.44 -32.92 -0.84
N ALA A 274 -4.53 -32.20 0.29
CA ALA A 274 -3.50 -31.24 0.71
C ALA A 274 -2.33 -31.91 1.45
N SER A 275 -2.51 -33.13 1.95
CA SER A 275 -1.49 -33.88 2.72
C SER A 275 -0.64 -34.81 1.82
N ASP A 276 -1.19 -35.29 0.71
CA ASP A 276 -0.52 -36.21 -0.22
C ASP A 276 0.63 -35.56 -1.02
N SER A 277 0.81 -34.24 -0.95
CA SER A 277 1.92 -33.53 -1.62
C SER A 277 3.26 -33.56 -0.87
N ASP A 278 3.30 -34.11 0.35
CA ASP A 278 4.52 -34.19 1.18
C ASP A 278 5.18 -35.58 1.19
N SER A 279 4.68 -36.56 0.44
CA SER A 279 5.12 -37.97 0.55
C SER A 279 5.89 -38.58 -0.62
N ASP A 280 6.31 -37.81 -1.62
CA ASP A 280 7.10 -38.35 -2.75
C ASP A 280 8.51 -37.73 -2.83
N SER A 281 9.42 -38.16 -1.94
CA SER A 281 10.84 -38.16 -2.28
C SER A 281 11.61 -39.30 -1.63
N SER A 282 12.23 -40.06 -2.55
CA SER A 282 13.32 -41.03 -2.41
C SER A 282 13.07 -42.33 -1.65
N SER A 283 12.58 -43.31 -2.41
CA SER A 283 13.15 -44.65 -2.32
C SER A 283 13.10 -45.30 -3.71
N ASP A 284 14.26 -45.40 -4.36
CA ASP A 284 14.57 -46.55 -5.21
C ASP A 284 16.08 -46.80 -5.16
N SER A 285 16.41 -47.87 -4.45
CA SER A 285 17.68 -48.57 -4.47
C SER A 285 17.77 -49.48 -5.69
N ASP A 286 18.99 -49.99 -5.89
CA ASP A 286 19.43 -51.15 -6.70
C ASP A 286 20.04 -50.75 -8.05
N GLY A 287 21.20 -51.25 -8.48
CA GLY A 287 22.03 -52.36 -8.01
C GLY A 287 22.90 -52.77 -9.21
N ASP A 288 24.19 -52.96 -8.95
CA ASP A 288 25.27 -53.54 -9.78
C ASP A 288 25.01 -53.99 -11.24
N ILE A 289 25.84 -53.54 -12.19
CA ILE A 289 26.47 -54.43 -13.19
C ILE A 289 27.93 -54.04 -13.45
N ASN A 290 28.74 -55.08 -13.46
CA ASN A 290 30.18 -55.22 -13.60
C ASN A 290 30.65 -55.20 -15.08
N GLU A 291 31.97 -55.34 -15.30
CA GLU A 291 32.73 -55.47 -16.58
C GLU A 291 33.10 -54.14 -17.27
N GLY A 292 34.34 -53.88 -17.70
CA GLY A 292 35.55 -54.68 -17.83
C GLY A 292 36.43 -54.07 -18.93
N LYS A 293 37.74 -53.96 -18.66
CA LYS A 293 38.86 -53.45 -19.49
C LYS A 293 39.05 -51.94 -19.61
#